data_AF-A0A0Q7A5L3-F1
#
_entry.id   AF-A0A0Q7A5L3-F1
#
_cell.length_a   1.000
_cell.length_b   1.000
_cell.length_c   1.000
_cell.angle_alpha   90.00
_cell.angle_beta   90.00
_cell.angle_gamma   90.00
#
_symmetry.space_group_name_H-M   'P 1'
#
loop_
_entity.id
_entity.type
_entity.pdbx_description
1 polymer ?
#
loop_
_entity_poly.entity_id
_entity_poly.type
_entity_poly.pdbx_seq_one_letter_code
_entity_poly.pdbx_strand_id
1 'polypeptide(L)'
;MSNPEARLALAHLIADRILELGIDRLEFMKLTGFTTASSFGSYLAGYSKLHLWQVPLVAKALDLDERKILMMCLAQDNNDWCMDLFRRHICL
;
A
#
# COMPACT_ATOMS: atom_id res chain seq x y z
N MET A 1 -11.00 9.15 10.77
CA MET A 1 -9.85 8.50 11.45
C MET A 1 -9.15 7.59 10.45
N SER A 2 -7.89 7.20 10.63
CA SER A 2 -7.28 6.17 9.77
C SER A 2 -7.79 4.79 10.21
N ASN A 3 -7.99 3.84 9.29
CA ASN A 3 -8.28 2.45 9.64
C ASN A 3 -6.94 1.71 9.88
N PRO A 4 -6.58 1.33 11.13
CA PRO A 4 -5.30 0.68 11.43
C PRO A 4 -5.18 -0.73 10.84
N GLU A 5 -6.28 -1.48 10.81
CA GLU A 5 -6.31 -2.84 10.26
C GLU A 5 -6.04 -2.82 8.76
N ALA A 6 -6.67 -1.88 8.02
CA ALA A 6 -6.41 -1.70 6.59
C ALA A 6 -4.96 -1.31 6.29
N ARG A 7 -4.34 -0.48 7.15
CA ARG A 7 -2.91 -0.14 7.03
C ARG A 7 -2.03 -1.37 7.22
N LEU A 8 -2.25 -2.13 8.29
CA LEU A 8 -1.47 -3.34 8.58
C LEU A 8 -1.66 -4.40 7.49
N ALA A 9 -2.87 -4.59 6.98
CA ALA A 9 -3.14 -5.53 5.90
C ALA A 9 -2.34 -5.21 4.63
N LEU A 10 -2.29 -3.93 4.22
CA LEU A 10 -1.51 -3.52 3.05
C LEU A 10 0.00 -3.54 3.34
N ALA A 11 0.42 -3.18 4.55
CA ALA A 11 1.82 -3.26 4.97
C ALA A 11 2.36 -4.69 4.93
N HIS A 12 1.60 -5.66 5.48
CA HIS A 12 1.98 -7.08 5.45
C HIS A 12 2.04 -7.61 4.02
N LEU A 13 1.02 -7.33 3.19
CA LEU A 13 1.03 -7.75 1.78
C LEU A 13 2.29 -7.27 1.04
N ILE A 14 2.68 -6.01 1.24
CA ILE A 14 3.90 -5.46 0.63
C ILE A 14 5.15 -6.14 1.20
N ALA A 15 5.23 -6.31 2.52
CA ALA A 15 6.39 -6.91 3.18
C ALA A 15 6.61 -8.36 2.73
N ASP A 16 5.55 -9.15 2.72
CA ASP A 16 5.58 -10.55 2.30
C ASP A 16 6.01 -10.65 0.84
N ARG A 17 5.46 -9.80 -0.03
CA ARG A 17 5.79 -9.83 -1.46
C ARG A 17 7.23 -9.41 -1.76
N ILE A 18 7.78 -8.46 -1.00
CA ILE A 18 9.22 -8.10 -1.08
C ILE A 18 10.08 -9.33 -0.77
N LEU A 19 9.75 -10.08 0.28
CA LEU A 19 10.48 -11.28 0.67
C LEU A 19 10.35 -12.40 -0.36
N GLU A 20 9.14 -12.66 -0.85
CA GLU A 20 8.86 -13.68 -1.86
C GLU A 20 9.62 -13.45 -3.17
N LEU A 21 9.73 -12.19 -3.60
CA LEU A 21 10.42 -11.81 -4.82
C LEU A 21 11.93 -11.62 -4.62
N GLY A 22 12.43 -11.67 -3.37
CA GLY A 22 13.82 -11.41 -3.06
C GLY A 22 14.28 -9.99 -3.42
N ILE A 23 13.37 -9.02 -3.39
CA ILE A 23 13.68 -7.63 -3.75
C ILE A 23 14.50 -6.99 -2.64
N ASP A 24 15.60 -6.32 -3.02
CA ASP A 24 16.35 -5.52 -2.06
C ASP A 24 15.49 -4.38 -1.50
N ARG A 25 15.44 -4.31 -0.17
CA ARG A 25 14.59 -3.35 0.54
C ARG A 25 14.95 -1.91 0.21
N LEU A 26 16.24 -1.60 0.05
CA LEU A 26 16.69 -0.24 -0.25
C LEU A 26 16.34 0.13 -1.70
N GLU A 27 16.47 -0.79 -2.63
CA GLU A 27 16.04 -0.62 -4.02
C GLU A 27 14.53 -0.39 -4.13
N PHE A 28 13.72 -1.22 -3.44
CA PHE A 28 12.27 -1.03 -3.38
C PHE A 28 11.89 0.37 -2.89
N MET A 29 12.53 0.82 -1.81
CA MET A 29 12.26 2.14 -1.23
C MET A 29 12.59 3.29 -2.19
N LYS A 30 13.70 3.18 -2.95
CA LYS A 30 14.06 4.16 -3.98
C LYS A 30 13.03 4.22 -5.10
N LEU A 31 12.52 3.07 -5.54
CA LEU A 31 11.55 2.97 -6.63
C LEU A 31 10.15 3.46 -6.24
N THR A 32 9.76 3.25 -4.98
CA THR A 32 8.40 3.55 -4.49
C THR A 32 8.33 4.84 -3.67
N GLY A 33 9.46 5.54 -3.55
CA GLY A 33 9.60 6.86 -2.93
C GLY A 33 9.44 6.89 -1.41
N PHE A 34 9.73 5.76 -0.74
CA PHE A 34 10.02 5.77 0.69
C PHE A 34 11.41 6.39 0.91
N THR A 35 11.44 7.64 1.36
CA THR A 35 12.67 8.44 1.44
C THR A 35 13.67 7.99 2.51
N THR A 36 13.23 7.27 3.56
CA THR A 36 14.08 6.84 4.67
C THR A 36 13.68 5.48 5.23
N ALA A 37 14.62 4.78 5.86
CA ALA A 37 14.32 3.51 6.54
C ALA A 37 13.30 3.70 7.68
N SER A 38 13.30 4.87 8.33
CA SER A 38 12.35 5.22 9.39
C SER A 38 10.93 5.39 8.86
N SER A 39 10.74 6.08 7.72
CA SER A 39 9.42 6.24 7.11
C SER A 39 8.86 4.92 6.61
N PHE A 40 9.71 4.07 6.03
CA PHE A 40 9.31 2.73 5.62
C PHE A 40 9.04 1.81 6.83
N GLY A 41 9.83 1.89 7.90
CA GLY A 41 9.57 1.17 9.16
C GLY A 41 8.25 1.60 9.81
N SER A 42 7.96 2.89 9.81
CA SER A 42 6.68 3.44 10.30
C SER A 42 5.50 2.95 9.48
N TYR A 43 5.67 2.81 8.17
CA TYR A 43 4.67 2.22 7.27
C TYR A 43 4.43 0.75 7.60
N LEU A 44 5.49 -0.05 7.73
CA LEU A 44 5.37 -1.48 8.06
C LEU A 44 4.71 -1.73 9.43
N ALA A 45 4.93 -0.84 10.40
CA ALA A 45 4.28 -0.90 11.70
C ALA A 45 2.84 -0.35 11.70
N GLY A 46 2.31 0.07 10.55
CA GLY A 46 0.96 0.60 10.40
C GLY A 46 0.77 2.01 11.00
N TYR A 47 1.84 2.75 11.28
CA TYR A 47 1.75 4.13 11.79
C TYR A 47 1.50 5.15 10.68
N SER A 48 1.93 4.87 9.45
CA SER A 48 1.68 5.70 8.26
C SER A 48 0.89 4.94 7.19
N LYS A 49 0.33 5.68 6.24
CA LYS A 49 -0.44 5.13 5.11
C LYS A 49 0.43 5.00 3.88
N LEU A 50 0.06 4.10 2.97
CA LEU A 50 0.51 4.21 1.58
C LEU A 50 -0.18 5.41 0.92
N HIS A 51 0.58 6.25 0.21
CA HIS A 51 0.02 7.36 -0.55
C HIS A 51 -0.50 6.89 -1.93
N LEU A 52 -1.58 7.48 -2.42
CA LEU A 52 -2.19 7.12 -3.72
C LEU A 52 -1.21 7.17 -4.89
N TRP A 53 -0.31 8.15 -4.93
CA TRP A 53 0.68 8.26 -6.00
C TRP A 53 1.71 7.13 -6.00
N GLN A 54 1.90 6.43 -4.87
CA GLN A 54 2.81 5.29 -4.76
C GLN A 54 2.21 4.00 -5.31
N VAL A 55 0.87 3.92 -5.44
CA VAL A 55 0.14 2.72 -5.90
C VAL A 55 0.70 2.12 -7.19
N PRO A 56 0.84 2.87 -8.31
CA PRO A 56 1.36 2.30 -9.55
C PRO A 56 2.82 1.82 -9.42
N LEU A 57 3.63 2.51 -8.60
CA LEU A 57 5.03 2.14 -8.39
C LEU A 57 5.15 0.86 -7.57
N VAL A 58 4.37 0.74 -6.50
CA VAL A 58 4.30 -0.45 -5.65
C VAL A 58 3.75 -1.65 -6.44
N ALA A 59 2.65 -1.46 -7.16
CA ALA A 59 2.03 -2.52 -7.95
C ALA A 59 3.02 -3.08 -8.99
N LYS A 60 3.69 -2.18 -9.72
CA LYS A 60 4.71 -2.55 -10.70
C LYS A 60 5.93 -3.24 -10.06
N ALA A 61 6.45 -2.70 -8.96
CA ALA A 61 7.65 -3.24 -8.32
C ALA A 61 7.42 -4.64 -7.73
N LEU A 62 6.20 -4.95 -7.30
CA LEU A 62 5.85 -6.18 -6.61
C LEU A 62 5.08 -7.19 -7.46
N ASP A 63 4.87 -6.88 -8.75
CA ASP A 63 4.04 -7.67 -9.65
C ASP A 63 2.66 -8.00 -9.04
N LEU A 64 2.00 -6.94 -8.54
CA LEU A 64 0.69 -7.02 -7.90
C LEU A 64 -0.35 -6.31 -8.77
N ASP A 65 -1.60 -6.77 -8.68
CA ASP A 65 -2.74 -6.10 -9.30
C ASP A 65 -2.89 -4.67 -8.74
N GLU A 66 -2.63 -3.68 -9.58
CA GLU A 66 -2.74 -2.26 -9.24
C GLU A 66 -4.12 -1.89 -8.71
N ARG A 67 -5.19 -2.49 -9.25
CA ARG A 67 -6.57 -2.24 -8.80
C ARG A 67 -6.74 -2.71 -7.36
N LYS A 68 -6.19 -3.88 -7.00
CA LYS A 68 -6.22 -4.39 -5.63
C LYS A 68 -5.46 -3.46 -4.68
N ILE A 69 -4.27 -3.00 -5.07
CA ILE A 69 -3.46 -2.07 -4.25
C ILE A 69 -4.18 -0.74 -4.07
N LEU A 70 -4.82 -0.21 -5.12
CA LEU A 70 -5.63 1.00 -5.03
C LEU A 70 -6.76 0.85 -4.01
N MET A 71 -7.51 -0.25 -4.06
CA MET A 71 -8.62 -0.50 -3.13
C MET A 71 -8.14 -0.64 -1.68
N MET A 72 -7.03 -1.34 -1.45
CA MET A 72 -6.42 -1.44 -0.12
C MET A 72 -5.88 -0.09 0.36
N CYS A 73 -5.33 0.72 -0.55
CA CYS A 73 -4.84 2.06 -0.25
C CYS A 73 -5.97 2.98 0.22
N LEU A 74 -7.11 2.98 -0.49
CA LEU A 74 -8.30 3.77 -0.16
C LEU A 74 -8.94 3.33 1.17
N ALA A 75 -8.92 2.03 1.47
CA ALA A 75 -9.48 1.50 2.71
C ALA A 75 -8.81 2.06 3.99
N GLN A 76 -7.60 2.59 3.88
CA GLN A 76 -6.87 3.21 4.99
C GLN A 76 -7.56 4.48 5.54
N ASP A 77 -8.45 5.12 4.78
CA ASP A 77 -9.09 6.40 5.14
C ASP A 77 -10.32 6.30 6.05
N ASN A 78 -10.73 5.09 6.48
CA ASN A 78 -11.89 4.82 7.36
C ASN A 78 -13.15 5.61 6.94
N ASN A 79 -13.43 5.64 5.64
CA ASN A 79 -14.56 6.32 5.05
C ASN A 79 -15.36 5.31 4.22
N ASP A 80 -16.27 4.62 4.88
CA ASP A 80 -17.06 3.53 4.28
C ASP A 80 -17.91 4.01 3.10
N TRP A 81 -18.46 5.23 3.19
CA TRP A 81 -19.23 5.83 2.10
C TRP A 81 -18.38 6.04 0.84
N CYS A 82 -17.16 6.52 1.01
CA CYS A 82 -16.19 6.69 -0.08
C CYS A 82 -15.76 5.34 -0.67
N MET A 83 -15.51 4.34 0.19
CA MET A 83 -15.20 2.98 -0.25
C MET A 83 -16.33 2.34 -1.05
N ASP A 84 -17.57 2.54 -0.64
CA ASP A 84 -18.74 2.04 -1.37
C ASP A 84 -18.93 2.75 -2.71
N LEU A 85 -18.59 4.04 -2.81
CA LEU A 85 -18.57 4.74 -4.09
C LEU A 85 -17.54 4.11 -5.04
N PHE A 86 -16.31 3.88 -4.58
CA PHE A 86 -15.26 3.30 -5.40
C PHE A 86 -15.56 1.85 -5.80
N ARG A 87 -16.06 1.00 -4.89
CA ARG A 87 -16.46 -0.37 -5.22
C ARG A 87 -17.51 -0.41 -6.33
N ARG A 88 -18.47 0.54 -6.34
CA ARG A 88 -19.52 0.60 -7.37
C ARG A 88 -19.02 1.02 -8.75
N HIS A 89 -17.95 1.81 -8.83
CA HIS A 89 -17.52 2.45 -10.10
C HIS A 89 -16.18 1.95 -10.63
N ILE A 90 -15.34 1.33 -9.80
CA ILE A 90 -14.02 0.79 -10.19
C ILE A 90 -14.05 -0.74 -10.36
N CYS A 91 -15.01 -1.46 -9.74
CA CYS A 91 -15.10 -2.93 -9.85
C CYS A 91 -15.85 -3.44 -11.10
N LEU A 92 -15.93 -2.67 -12.18
CA LEU A 92 -16.35 -3.17 -13.50
C LEU A 92 -15.18 -3.77 -14.27
#